data_AF-B7QJD1-F1
#
_entry.id   AF-B7QJD1-F1
#
_cell.length_a   1.000
_cell.length_b   1.000
_cell.length_c   1.000
_cell.angle_alpha   90.00
_cell.angle_beta   90.00
_cell.angle_gamma   90.00
#
_symmetry.space_group_name_H-M   'P 1'
#
loop_
_entity.id
_entity.type
_entity.pdbx_description
1 polymer ?
#
loop_
_entity_poly.entity_id
_entity_poly.type
_entity_poly.pdbx_seq_one_letter_code
_entity_poly.pdbx_strand_id
1 'polypeptide(L)'
;MLGMLDDLKRMNKRQLLYQVLNFGMIVSSALMIWKGLMVVTGSGSPIVVVLSGSMEPAFHRGDLLFLTNYKEDPIRVGDIVVFKVEGRDIPIVHRVLKLHER
;
A
#
# COMPACT_ATOMS: atom_id res chain seq x y z
N MET A 1 -18.62 -20.89 18.92
CA MET A 1 -18.33 -19.56 19.53
C MET A 1 -18.19 -19.63 21.05
N LEU A 2 -19.05 -20.37 21.77
CA LEU A 2 -18.94 -20.57 23.24
C LEU A 2 -17.68 -21.36 23.69
N GLY A 3 -17.22 -22.35 22.92
CA GLY A 3 -16.03 -23.16 23.29
C GLY A 3 -14.71 -22.38 23.32
N MET A 4 -14.52 -21.39 22.44
CA MET A 4 -13.29 -20.57 22.45
C MET A 4 -13.15 -19.71 23.71
N LEU A 5 -14.28 -19.31 24.30
CA LEU A 5 -14.30 -18.53 25.56
C LEU A 5 -13.97 -19.41 26.77
N ASP A 6 -14.40 -20.69 26.75
CA ASP A 6 -14.06 -21.66 27.79
C ASP A 6 -12.58 -22.09 27.71
N ASP A 7 -12.02 -22.22 26.51
CA ASP A 7 -10.59 -22.47 26.30
C ASP A 7 -9.75 -21.30 26.80
N LEU A 8 -10.12 -20.05 26.44
CA LEU A 8 -9.48 -18.83 26.95
C LEU A 8 -9.47 -18.75 28.49
N LYS A 9 -10.56 -19.20 29.13
CA LYS A 9 -10.71 -19.18 30.59
C LYS A 9 -9.88 -20.27 31.30
N ARG A 10 -9.55 -21.36 30.60
CA ARG A 10 -8.72 -22.47 31.11
C ARG A 10 -7.21 -22.26 30.90
N MET A 11 -6.82 -21.29 30.08
CA MET A 11 -5.41 -21.01 29.81
C MET A 11 -4.70 -20.40 31.02
N ASN A 12 -3.50 -20.89 31.31
CA ASN A 12 -2.62 -20.24 32.29
C ASN A 12 -2.31 -18.80 31.82
N LYS A 13 -2.26 -17.83 32.76
CA LYS A 13 -1.96 -16.41 32.46
C LYS A 13 -0.72 -16.23 31.58
N ARG A 14 0.30 -17.09 31.77
CA ARG A 14 1.52 -17.12 30.95
C ARG A 14 1.25 -17.56 29.50
N GLN A 15 0.44 -18.60 29.28
CA GLN A 15 0.10 -19.06 27.93
C GLN A 15 -0.73 -18.02 27.18
N LEU A 16 -1.69 -17.38 27.85
CA LEU A 16 -2.46 -16.29 27.26
C LEU A 16 -1.54 -15.13 26.83
N LEU A 17 -0.59 -14.75 27.69
CA LEU A 17 0.39 -13.71 27.37
C LEU A 17 1.25 -14.07 26.14
N TYR A 18 1.76 -15.30 26.06
CA TYR A 18 2.52 -15.76 24.89
C TYR A 18 1.69 -15.74 23.61
N GLN A 19 0.41 -16.13 23.67
CA GLN A 19 -0.46 -16.11 22.50
C GLN A 19 -0.72 -14.68 22.02
N VAL A 20 -0.96 -13.75 22.95
CA VAL A 20 -1.12 -12.32 22.63
C VAL A 20 0.18 -11.74 22.06
N LEU A 21 1.34 -12.05 22.65
CA LEU A 21 2.64 -11.62 22.14
C LEU A 21 2.91 -12.14 20.73
N ASN A 22 2.68 -13.44 20.47
CA ASN A 22 2.85 -14.03 19.14
C ASN A 22 1.93 -13.37 18.11
N PHE A 23 0.66 -13.18 18.46
CA PHE A 23 -0.27 -12.46 17.59
C PHE A 23 0.19 -11.02 17.33
N GLY A 24 0.63 -10.32 18.38
CA GLY A 24 1.18 -8.97 18.27
C GLY A 24 2.41 -8.90 17.37
N MET A 25 3.32 -9.88 17.44
CA MET A 25 4.49 -9.97 16.56
C MET A 25 4.11 -10.19 15.09
N ILE A 26 3.12 -11.03 14.81
CA ILE A 26 2.65 -11.25 13.44
C ILE A 26 2.07 -9.95 12.87
N VAL A 27 1.17 -9.30 13.60
CA VAL A 27 0.55 -8.04 13.15
C VAL A 27 1.58 -6.92 13.00
N SER A 28 2.52 -6.79 13.96
CA SER A 28 3.56 -5.76 13.88
C SER A 28 4.49 -6.00 12.70
N SER A 29 4.87 -7.25 12.42
CA SER A 29 5.71 -7.57 11.26
C SER A 29 5.03 -7.20 9.93
N ALA A 30 3.74 -7.49 9.77
CA ALA A 30 2.99 -7.11 8.58
C ALA A 30 2.93 -5.59 8.40
N LEU A 31 2.67 -4.85 9.48
CA LEU A 31 2.66 -3.38 9.46
C LEU A 31 4.04 -2.79 9.17
N MET A 32 5.11 -3.39 9.70
CA MET A 32 6.49 -2.99 9.44
C MET A 32 6.87 -3.20 7.97
N ILE A 33 6.43 -4.30 7.34
CA ILE A 33 6.65 -4.54 5.91
C ILE A 33 5.96 -3.45 5.09
N TRP A 34 4.68 -3.15 5.38
CA TRP A 34 3.92 -2.12 4.66
C TRP A 34 4.54 -0.72 4.81
N LYS A 35 4.96 -0.36 6.02
CA LYS A 35 5.65 0.92 6.30
C LYS A 35 7.06 0.96 5.70
N GLY A 36 7.78 -0.15 5.73
CA GLY A 36 9.06 -0.30 5.06
C GLY A 36 8.95 -0.03 3.56
N LEU A 37 7.94 -0.61 2.89
CA LEU A 37 7.67 -0.34 1.48
C LEU A 37 7.40 1.15 1.20
N MET A 38 6.57 1.82 2.02
CA MET A 38 6.33 3.27 1.87
C MET A 38 7.63 4.09 1.96
N VAL A 39 8.51 3.75 2.90
CA VAL A 39 9.78 4.46 3.09
C VAL A 39 10.74 4.19 1.95
N VAL A 40 10.85 2.93 1.52
CA VAL A 40 11.77 2.52 0.44
C VAL A 40 11.35 3.08 -0.90
N THR A 41 10.06 3.12 -1.22
CA THR A 41 9.59 3.66 -2.50
C THR A 41 9.42 5.17 -2.48
N GLY A 42 9.42 5.81 -1.31
CA GLY A 42 9.11 7.24 -1.17
C GLY A 42 7.65 7.59 -1.52
N SER A 43 6.79 6.59 -1.68
CA SER A 43 5.36 6.76 -2.00
C SER A 43 4.49 6.48 -0.77
N GLY A 44 3.49 7.33 -0.53
CA GLY A 44 2.48 7.09 0.51
C GLY A 44 1.59 5.88 0.22
N SER A 45 1.57 5.41 -1.03
CA SER A 45 0.90 4.20 -1.47
C SER A 45 1.78 3.48 -2.50
N PRO A 46 2.65 2.54 -2.06
CA PRO A 46 3.59 1.87 -2.95
C PRO A 46 2.91 0.91 -3.94
N ILE A 47 1.68 0.48 -3.64
CA ILE A 47 0.90 -0.45 -4.47
C ILE A 47 -0.50 0.10 -4.62
N VAL A 48 -0.94 0.29 -5.87
CA VAL A 48 -2.30 0.75 -6.21
C VAL A 48 -2.93 -0.16 -7.27
N VAL A 49 -4.25 -0.16 -7.36
CA VAL A 49 -5.00 -0.92 -8.37
C VAL A 49 -5.65 0.02 -9.38
N VAL A 50 -5.64 -0.37 -10.65
CA VAL A 50 -6.30 0.37 -11.74
C VAL A 50 -7.81 0.16 -11.69
N LEU A 51 -8.56 1.24 -11.48
CA LEU A 51 -10.02 1.22 -11.33
C LEU A 51 -10.77 1.42 -12.66
N SER A 52 -10.15 2.03 -13.66
CA SER A 52 -10.79 2.41 -14.92
C SER A 52 -9.91 2.11 -16.14
N GLY A 53 -10.52 2.03 -17.33
CA GLY A 53 -9.83 1.70 -18.58
C GLY A 53 -9.31 2.91 -19.35
N SER A 54 -9.07 4.06 -18.71
CA SER A 54 -8.63 5.28 -19.42
C SER A 54 -7.21 5.19 -19.97
N MET A 55 -6.43 4.22 -19.49
CA MET A 55 -5.04 3.97 -19.89
C MET A 55 -4.90 2.76 -20.82
N GLU A 56 -6.00 2.22 -21.36
CA GLU A 56 -5.94 1.13 -22.34
C GLU A 56 -5.25 1.62 -23.64
N PRO A 57 -4.39 0.80 -24.26
CA PRO A 57 -4.10 -0.61 -23.95
C PRO A 57 -2.96 -0.85 -22.93
N ALA A 58 -2.34 0.20 -22.38
CA ALA A 58 -1.17 0.05 -21.51
C ALA A 58 -1.50 -0.54 -20.14
N PHE A 59 -2.67 -0.21 -19.58
CA PHE A 59 -3.19 -0.81 -18.35
C PHE A 59 -4.65 -1.17 -18.49
N HIS A 60 -5.02 -2.26 -17.85
CA HIS A 60 -6.38 -2.77 -17.77
C HIS A 60 -6.90 -2.64 -16.34
N ARG A 61 -8.23 -2.65 -16.21
CA ARG A 61 -8.88 -2.64 -14.90
C ARG A 61 -8.46 -3.88 -14.11
N GLY A 62 -8.04 -3.68 -12.86
CA GLY A 62 -7.53 -4.73 -11.99
C GLY A 62 -6.01 -4.89 -11.98
N ASP A 63 -5.28 -4.21 -12.88
CA ASP A 63 -3.82 -4.22 -12.84
C ASP A 63 -3.29 -3.59 -11.54
N LEU A 64 -2.27 -4.22 -10.97
CA LEU A 64 -1.53 -3.72 -9.80
C LEU A 64 -0.33 -2.91 -10.27
N LEU A 65 -0.27 -1.65 -9.86
CA LEU A 65 0.85 -0.76 -10.15
C LEU A 65 1.73 -0.63 -8.90
N PHE A 66 3.02 -0.81 -9.10
CA PHE A 66 4.04 -0.47 -8.11
C PHE A 66 4.54 0.94 -8.35
N LEU A 67 4.47 1.77 -7.31
CA LEU A 67 4.78 3.20 -7.38
C LEU A 67 6.08 3.50 -6.64
N THR A 68 6.95 4.26 -7.30
CA THR A 68 8.18 4.80 -6.75
C THR A 68 8.21 6.31 -6.95
N ASN A 69 8.72 7.02 -5.96
CA ASN A 69 8.82 8.48 -5.96
C ASN A 69 10.20 8.89 -5.42
N TYR A 70 11.22 8.61 -6.22
CA TYR A 70 12.61 8.93 -5.91
C TYR A 70 12.92 10.35 -6.31
N LYS A 71 13.42 11.17 -5.37
CA LYS A 71 13.82 12.56 -5.65
C LYS A 71 14.97 12.66 -6.68
N GLU A 72 15.79 11.63 -6.75
CA GLU A 72 16.95 11.53 -7.65
C GLU A 72 16.53 11.24 -9.11
N ASP A 73 15.30 10.77 -9.35
CA ASP A 73 14.80 10.43 -10.69
C ASP A 73 13.66 11.38 -11.09
N PRO A 74 13.99 12.51 -11.76
CA PRO A 74 12.98 13.49 -12.15
C PRO A 74 12.09 12.94 -13.26
N ILE A 75 10.82 13.35 -13.24
CA ILE A 75 9.79 12.95 -14.20
C ILE A 75 10.17 13.40 -15.61
N ARG A 76 10.06 12.49 -16.58
CA ARG A 76 10.34 12.71 -18.01
C ARG A 76 9.05 12.62 -18.85
N VAL A 77 9.11 13.18 -20.05
CA VAL A 77 8.05 12.97 -21.06
C VAL A 77 7.96 11.47 -21.37
N GLY A 78 6.75 10.94 -21.36
CA GLY A 78 6.48 9.51 -21.55
C GLY A 78 6.26 8.74 -20.25
N ASP A 79 6.66 9.28 -19.10
CA ASP A 79 6.46 8.61 -17.81
C ASP A 79 4.97 8.48 -17.47
N ILE A 80 4.65 7.41 -16.75
CA ILE A 80 3.32 7.16 -16.22
C ILE A 80 3.34 7.57 -14.76
N VAL A 81 2.60 8.61 -14.43
CA VAL A 81 2.58 9.19 -13.09
C VAL A 81 1.24 8.97 -12.43
N VAL A 82 1.28 8.80 -11.11
CA VAL A 82 0.11 8.72 -10.25
C VAL A 82 0.11 9.92 -9.33
N PHE A 83 -0.95 10.71 -9.38
CA PHE A 83 -1.07 11.91 -8.55
C PHE A 83 -2.46 12.04 -7.95
N LYS A 84 -2.54 12.73 -6.80
CA LYS A 84 -3.79 13.07 -6.15
C LYS A 84 -4.11 14.53 -6.43
N VAL A 85 -5.36 14.80 -6.80
CA VAL A 85 -5.87 16.17 -6.99
C VAL A 85 -6.63 16.58 -5.72
N GLU A 86 -6.45 17.82 -5.27
CA GLU A 86 -7.23 18.35 -4.15
C GLU A 86 -8.73 18.27 -4.45
N GLY A 87 -9.52 17.78 -3.50
CA GLY A 87 -10.95 17.53 -3.70
C GLY A 87 -11.30 16.21 -4.41
N ARG A 88 -10.32 15.37 -4.78
CA ARG A 88 -10.55 14.00 -5.23
C ARG A 88 -9.83 13.00 -4.33
N ASP A 89 -10.58 12.03 -3.81
CA ASP A 89 -10.03 10.97 -2.95
C ASP A 89 -9.30 9.88 -3.73
N ILE A 90 -9.69 9.67 -4.99
CA ILE A 90 -9.13 8.62 -5.85
C ILE A 90 -7.92 9.18 -6.63
N PRO A 91 -6.74 8.56 -6.54
CA PRO A 91 -5.57 8.96 -7.31
C PRO A 91 -5.78 8.67 -8.81
N ILE A 92 -5.14 9.48 -9.66
CA ILE A 92 -5.31 9.43 -11.11
C ILE A 92 -4.00 8.98 -11.75
N VAL A 93 -4.09 8.06 -12.71
CA VAL A 93 -2.96 7.53 -13.50
C VAL A 93 -3.00 8.15 -14.89
N HIS A 94 -1.94 8.83 -15.32
CA HIS A 94 -1.81 9.38 -16.67
C HIS A 94 -0.37 9.33 -17.19
N ARG A 95 -0.22 9.39 -18.52
CA ARG A 95 1.08 9.57 -19.20
C ARG A 95 1.42 11.05 -19.34
N VAL A 96 2.65 11.41 -19.00
CA VAL A 96 3.19 12.76 -19.21
C VAL A 96 3.45 12.97 -20.70
N LEU A 97 2.77 13.95 -21.30
CA LEU A 97 2.92 14.29 -22.73
C LEU A 97 3.88 15.45 -22.96
N LYS A 98 3.96 16.38 -22.01
CA LYS A 98 4.82 17.56 -22.10
C LYS A 98 5.18 18.05 -20.71
N LEU A 99 6.45 18.38 -20.53
CA LEU A 99 6.94 19.07 -19.35
C LEU A 99 6.94 20.58 -19.61
N HIS A 100 6.53 21.35 -18.60
CA HIS A 100 6.66 22.79 -18.60
C HIS A 100 7.69 23.15 -17.54
N GLU A 101 8.91 23.44 -18.00
CA GLU A 101 9.97 24.00 -17.16
C GLU A 101 9.72 25.51 -17.04
N ARG A 102 9.97 26.06 -15.85
CA ARG A 102 9.87 27.50 -15.60
C ARG A 102 11.13 28.22 -16.03
#